data_AF-A0A7W7CG90-F1
#
_entry.id   AF-A0A7W7CG90-F1
#
_cell.length_a   1.000
_cell.length_b   1.000
_cell.length_c   1.000
_cell.angle_alpha   90.00
_cell.angle_beta   90.00
_cell.angle_gamma   90.00
#
_symmetry.space_group_name_H-M   'P 1'
#
loop_
_entity.id
_entity.type
_entity.pdbx_description
1 polymer ?
#
loop_
_entity_poly.entity_id
_entity_poly.type
_entity_poly.pdbx_seq_one_letter_code
_entity_poly.pdbx_strand_id
1 'polypeptide(L)'
;MDDQPVPTYAWLGLDRELTPGAELFRSDRTFQVWDYTASHCRLLLRSPGDGDRTRVDLVFAGVSSMRLSTAYVGGLRIRCATGSEGPDRRRFLLESDGVADHVVGEAVGWHEDQDLGQPSHFADPSPTPPWARTELQGVHGGFDTPLATVEELLHAVRTGEQPTGDRTGYRFVYVLIARFDHESGDPHGIGVFLTHEEAEQRRRELDGRFRDAAFTIDAVPVGI
;
A
#
# COMPACT_ATOMS: atom_id res chain seq x y z
N MET A 1 16.76 -31.42 2.60
CA MET A 1 15.68 -31.67 1.61
C MET A 1 14.59 -30.72 2.04
N ASP A 2 14.63 -29.50 1.52
CA ASP A 2 13.76 -28.41 1.99
C ASP A 2 12.33 -28.68 1.53
N ASP A 3 11.45 -28.84 2.51
CA ASP A 3 10.00 -28.92 2.35
C ASP A 3 9.51 -27.49 2.06
N GLN A 4 9.58 -27.09 0.79
CA GLN A 4 9.08 -25.78 0.37
C GLN A 4 7.56 -25.79 0.55
N PRO A 5 6.98 -24.86 1.34
CA PRO A 5 5.54 -24.81 1.55
C PRO A 5 4.86 -24.63 0.19
N VAL A 6 3.92 -25.53 -0.12
CA VAL A 6 3.17 -25.48 -1.39
C VAL A 6 2.28 -24.24 -1.35
N PRO A 7 2.43 -23.29 -2.29
CA PRO A 7 1.60 -22.09 -2.34
C PRO A 7 0.14 -22.51 -2.45
N THR A 8 -0.68 -22.04 -1.50
CA THR A 8 -2.10 -22.40 -1.41
C THR A 8 -2.93 -21.27 -2.01
N TYR A 9 -3.86 -21.61 -2.89
CA TYR A 9 -4.82 -20.67 -3.48
C TYR A 9 -6.25 -21.20 -3.32
N ALA A 10 -7.16 -20.33 -2.93
CA ALA A 10 -8.59 -20.60 -3.01
C ALA A 10 -9.37 -19.33 -3.32
N TRP A 11 -10.50 -19.51 -4.01
CA TRP A 11 -11.50 -18.48 -4.23
C TRP A 11 -12.88 -19.08 -4.02
N LEU A 12 -13.62 -18.57 -3.04
CA LEU A 12 -14.94 -19.05 -2.66
C LEU A 12 -15.97 -17.96 -2.94
N GLY A 13 -16.85 -18.21 -3.90
CA GLY A 13 -17.89 -17.27 -4.32
C GLY A 13 -19.21 -17.92 -4.70
N LEU A 14 -19.26 -19.25 -4.76
CA LEU A 14 -20.50 -19.99 -5.03
C LEU A 14 -21.22 -20.34 -3.72
N ASP A 15 -22.55 -20.35 -3.74
CA ASP A 15 -23.38 -20.67 -2.57
C ASP A 15 -22.98 -22.00 -1.89
N ARG A 16 -22.63 -23.01 -2.69
CA ARG A 16 -22.22 -24.34 -2.21
C ARG A 16 -20.87 -24.32 -1.47
N GLU A 17 -20.01 -23.35 -1.77
CA GLU A 17 -18.69 -23.17 -1.14
C GLU A 17 -18.82 -22.38 0.16
N LEU A 18 -19.78 -21.46 0.20
CA LEU A 18 -20.06 -20.58 1.34
C LEU A 18 -21.14 -21.15 2.26
N THR A 19 -20.97 -22.42 2.65
CA THR A 19 -21.93 -23.12 3.53
C THR A 19 -22.03 -22.41 4.89
N PRO A 20 -23.24 -22.04 5.35
CA PRO A 20 -23.43 -21.34 6.62
C PRO A 20 -22.83 -22.12 7.80
N GLY A 21 -22.09 -21.42 8.65
CA GLY A 21 -21.40 -21.98 9.82
C GLY A 21 -20.04 -22.63 9.54
N ALA A 22 -19.69 -22.88 8.28
CA ALA A 22 -18.44 -23.54 7.91
C ALA A 22 -17.21 -22.65 8.21
N GLU A 23 -16.10 -23.29 8.61
CA GLU A 23 -14.78 -22.67 8.61
C GLU A 23 -14.26 -22.65 7.18
N LEU A 24 -13.93 -21.45 6.70
CA LEU A 24 -13.47 -21.23 5.32
C LEU A 24 -11.95 -21.13 5.27
N PHE A 25 -11.35 -20.49 6.27
CA PHE A 25 -9.91 -20.25 6.34
C PHE A 25 -9.43 -20.23 7.79
N ARG A 26 -8.21 -20.69 8.01
CA ARG A 26 -7.52 -20.60 9.30
C ARG A 26 -6.02 -20.43 9.09
N SER A 27 -5.42 -19.53 9.86
CA SER A 27 -3.98 -19.35 9.97
C SER A 27 -3.62 -18.86 11.36
N ASP A 28 -2.47 -19.27 11.89
CA ASP A 28 -1.95 -18.80 13.17
C ASP A 28 -1.08 -17.52 13.01
N ARG A 29 -0.96 -17.01 11.77
CA ARG A 29 -0.19 -15.79 11.46
C ARG A 29 -0.96 -14.51 11.81
N THR A 30 -0.22 -13.42 12.01
CA THR A 30 -0.82 -12.09 12.19
C THR A 30 -1.32 -11.54 10.85
N PHE A 31 -2.56 -11.07 10.82
CA PHE A 31 -3.13 -10.39 9.64
C PHE A 31 -3.43 -8.93 9.97
N GLN A 32 -3.17 -8.04 9.02
CA GLN A 32 -3.53 -6.62 9.12
C GLN A 32 -4.25 -6.17 7.86
N VAL A 33 -5.03 -5.09 7.98
CA VAL A 33 -5.62 -4.44 6.80
C VAL A 33 -4.49 -3.88 5.95
N TRP A 34 -4.45 -4.29 4.68
CA TRP A 34 -3.40 -3.89 3.74
C TRP A 34 -3.92 -2.92 2.68
N ASP A 35 -5.09 -3.20 2.12
CA ASP A 35 -5.73 -2.33 1.12
C ASP A 35 -7.26 -2.43 1.24
N TYR A 36 -7.93 -1.33 0.93
CA TYR A 36 -9.37 -1.27 0.80
C TYR A 36 -9.73 -0.36 -0.38
N THR A 37 -10.28 -0.97 -1.44
CA THR A 37 -10.68 -0.26 -2.65
C THR A 37 -12.19 -0.12 -2.69
N ALA A 38 -12.71 1.01 -2.21
CA ALA A 38 -14.15 1.26 -2.13
C ALA A 38 -14.85 1.19 -3.51
N SER A 39 -14.23 1.74 -4.56
CA SER A 39 -14.79 1.72 -5.92
C SER A 39 -14.97 0.30 -6.50
N HIS A 40 -14.21 -0.66 -5.97
CA HIS A 40 -14.26 -2.07 -6.38
C HIS A 40 -14.86 -2.97 -5.30
N CYS A 41 -15.38 -2.38 -4.20
CA CYS A 41 -15.93 -3.09 -3.05
C CYS A 41 -15.00 -4.23 -2.59
N ARG A 42 -13.69 -3.95 -2.46
CA ARG A 42 -12.67 -4.95 -2.19
C ARG A 42 -11.89 -4.64 -0.92
N LEU A 43 -11.73 -5.63 -0.06
CA LEU A 43 -10.90 -5.57 1.15
C LEU A 43 -9.78 -6.59 1.05
N LEU A 44 -8.56 -6.19 1.39
CA LEU A 44 -7.38 -7.05 1.44
C LEU A 44 -6.78 -7.02 2.84
N LEU A 45 -6.67 -8.20 3.44
CA LEU A 45 -5.89 -8.47 4.64
C LEU A 45 -4.59 -9.17 4.24
N ARG A 46 -3.50 -8.89 4.95
CA ARG A 46 -2.19 -9.47 4.67
C ARG A 46 -1.50 -9.93 5.94
N SER A 47 -0.92 -11.12 5.87
CA SER A 47 0.17 -11.55 6.72
C SER A 47 1.50 -11.33 5.97
N PRO A 48 2.37 -10.40 6.40
CA PRO A 48 3.57 -10.00 5.66
C PRO A 48 4.72 -11.03 5.65
N GLY A 49 4.57 -12.17 6.33
CA GLY A 49 5.53 -13.27 6.29
C GLY A 49 6.62 -13.23 7.36
N ASP A 50 6.29 -12.72 8.55
CA ASP A 50 7.22 -12.75 9.69
C ASP A 50 7.57 -14.19 10.07
N GLY A 51 8.83 -14.57 9.94
CA GLY A 51 9.38 -15.88 10.29
C GLY A 51 9.26 -16.97 9.20
N ASP A 52 8.13 -17.03 8.50
CA ASP A 52 7.77 -18.16 7.62
C ASP A 52 8.25 -18.01 6.16
N ARG A 53 8.85 -16.87 5.79
CA ARG A 53 9.31 -16.52 4.42
C ARG A 53 8.21 -16.50 3.33
N THR A 54 6.95 -16.75 3.69
CA THR A 54 5.79 -16.62 2.79
C THR A 54 4.78 -15.61 3.32
N ARG A 55 4.21 -14.85 2.40
CA ARG A 55 3.10 -13.94 2.64
C ARG A 55 1.78 -14.64 2.37
N VAL A 56 0.75 -14.28 3.14
CA VAL A 56 -0.64 -14.67 2.82
C VAL A 56 -1.45 -13.42 2.57
N ASP A 57 -2.06 -13.36 1.40
CA ASP A 57 -3.06 -12.37 1.05
C ASP A 57 -4.44 -12.98 1.16
N LEU A 58 -5.35 -12.24 1.80
CA LEU A 58 -6.73 -12.64 1.98
C LEU A 58 -7.65 -11.53 1.50
N VAL A 59 -8.50 -11.83 0.53
CA VAL A 59 -9.31 -10.84 -0.15
C VAL A 59 -10.79 -11.14 0.04
N PHE A 60 -11.58 -10.08 0.21
CA PHE A 60 -13.03 -10.11 0.13
C PHE A 60 -13.49 -9.23 -1.04
N ALA A 61 -14.45 -9.74 -1.82
CA ALA A 61 -15.03 -9.01 -2.96
C ALA A 61 -16.53 -8.75 -2.75
N GLY A 62 -17.05 -7.71 -3.39
CA GLY A 62 -18.45 -7.28 -3.22
C GLY A 62 -18.73 -6.78 -1.79
N VAL A 63 -17.72 -6.26 -1.10
CA VAL A 63 -17.81 -5.78 0.29
C VAL A 63 -18.79 -4.61 0.37
N SER A 64 -19.85 -4.80 1.15
CA SER A 64 -20.92 -3.82 1.35
C SER A 64 -20.92 -3.20 2.74
N SER A 65 -20.43 -3.91 3.74
CA SER A 65 -20.21 -3.40 5.09
C SER A 65 -19.16 -4.21 5.81
N MET A 66 -18.47 -3.61 6.77
CA MET A 66 -17.44 -4.30 7.56
C MET A 66 -17.27 -3.67 8.94
N ARG A 67 -16.86 -4.49 9.89
CA ARG A 67 -16.29 -4.08 11.18
C ARG A 67 -14.96 -4.81 11.30
N LEU A 68 -13.87 -4.07 11.45
CA LEU A 68 -12.52 -4.62 11.43
C LEU A 68 -11.71 -4.07 12.59
N SER A 69 -10.86 -4.93 13.14
CA SER A 69 -9.71 -4.55 13.93
C SER A 69 -8.56 -4.16 13.00
N THR A 70 -7.65 -3.31 13.49
CA THR A 70 -6.49 -2.87 12.72
C THR A 70 -5.54 -4.03 12.42
N ALA A 71 -5.48 -5.01 13.32
CA ALA A 71 -4.73 -6.25 13.17
C ALA A 71 -5.40 -7.40 13.95
N TYR A 72 -5.11 -8.62 13.53
CA TYR A 72 -5.53 -9.89 14.13
C TYR A 72 -4.27 -10.64 14.55
N VAL A 73 -3.83 -10.43 15.79
CA VAL A 73 -2.58 -10.96 16.34
C VAL A 73 -2.82 -12.36 16.90
N GLY A 74 -1.88 -13.28 16.65
CA GLY A 74 -1.98 -14.65 17.16
C GLY A 74 -2.91 -15.56 16.36
N GLY A 75 -3.27 -15.14 15.14
CA GLY A 75 -4.02 -15.94 14.19
C GLY A 75 -5.32 -15.30 13.72
N LEU A 76 -5.84 -15.81 12.61
CA LEU A 76 -7.11 -15.43 12.02
C LEU A 76 -7.86 -16.70 11.58
N ARG A 77 -9.10 -16.82 12.04
CA ARG A 77 -10.07 -17.79 11.54
C ARG A 77 -11.21 -17.05 10.84
N ILE A 78 -11.62 -17.54 9.68
CA ILE A 78 -12.76 -17.03 8.93
C ILE A 78 -13.84 -18.09 8.83
N ARG A 79 -15.07 -17.69 9.15
CA ARG A 79 -16.25 -18.55 9.05
C ARG A 79 -17.36 -17.87 8.27
N CYS A 80 -18.15 -18.65 7.54
CA CYS A 80 -19.43 -18.18 7.03
C CYS A 80 -20.43 -18.10 8.19
N ALA A 81 -21.09 -16.96 8.41
CA ALA A 81 -22.13 -16.85 9.42
C ALA A 81 -23.34 -17.73 9.06
N THR A 82 -24.12 -18.11 10.07
CA THR A 82 -25.35 -18.92 9.88
C THR A 82 -26.51 -18.10 9.31
N GLY A 83 -26.45 -16.77 9.39
CA GLY A 83 -27.46 -15.86 8.83
C GLY A 83 -27.19 -15.47 7.38
N SER A 84 -28.27 -15.28 6.61
CA SER A 84 -28.20 -14.71 5.26
C SER A 84 -28.27 -13.18 5.33
N GLU A 85 -27.41 -12.51 4.56
CA GLU A 85 -27.44 -11.05 4.35
C GLU A 85 -28.16 -10.68 3.03
N GLY A 86 -28.89 -11.64 2.44
CA GLY A 86 -29.45 -11.57 1.09
C GLY A 86 -29.06 -12.77 0.22
N PRO A 87 -29.56 -12.86 -1.02
CA PRO A 87 -29.30 -13.98 -1.93
C PRO A 87 -27.81 -14.13 -2.25
N ASP A 88 -27.13 -13.02 -2.53
CA ASP A 88 -25.75 -13.06 -3.05
C ASP A 88 -24.69 -12.61 -2.03
N ARG A 89 -25.11 -12.29 -0.81
CA ARG A 89 -24.21 -11.77 0.24
C ARG A 89 -24.10 -12.71 1.41
N ARG A 90 -22.90 -12.79 1.95
CA ARG A 90 -22.54 -13.57 3.13
C ARG A 90 -21.83 -12.70 4.13
N ARG A 91 -22.12 -12.94 5.41
CA ARG A 91 -21.36 -12.37 6.50
C ARG A 91 -20.22 -13.34 6.83
N PHE A 92 -18.99 -12.91 6.57
CA PHE A 92 -17.77 -13.58 6.97
C PHE A 92 -17.40 -13.11 8.38
N LEU A 93 -17.30 -14.03 9.33
CA LEU A 93 -16.86 -13.76 10.69
C LEU A 93 -15.35 -13.86 10.73
N LEU A 94 -14.68 -12.83 11.27
CA LEU A 94 -13.23 -12.77 11.45
C LEU A 94 -12.97 -12.94 12.95
N GLU A 95 -12.43 -14.10 13.33
CA GLU A 95 -12.19 -14.48 14.71
C GLU A 95 -10.67 -14.51 14.96
N SER A 96 -10.23 -13.76 15.96
CA SER A 96 -8.86 -13.72 16.49
C SER A 96 -8.95 -13.56 18.01
N ASP A 97 -7.87 -13.78 18.77
CA ASP A 97 -7.93 -13.87 20.23
C ASP A 97 -8.76 -12.75 20.91
N GLY A 98 -9.97 -13.09 21.38
CA GLY A 98 -10.93 -12.15 21.98
C GLY A 98 -11.61 -11.16 21.01
N VAL A 99 -11.25 -11.17 19.72
CA VAL A 99 -11.77 -10.31 18.65
C VAL A 99 -12.78 -11.09 17.80
N ALA A 100 -13.96 -10.49 17.63
CA ALA A 100 -15.01 -11.00 16.75
C ALA A 100 -15.50 -9.86 15.83
N ASP A 101 -14.99 -9.88 14.61
CA ASP A 101 -15.25 -8.89 13.58
C ASP A 101 -15.98 -9.51 12.39
N HIS A 102 -16.36 -8.71 11.40
CA HIS A 102 -17.05 -9.22 10.24
C HIS A 102 -16.87 -8.40 8.97
N VAL A 103 -17.03 -9.10 7.85
CA VAL A 103 -17.13 -8.52 6.50
C VAL A 103 -18.40 -9.06 5.86
N VAL A 104 -19.23 -8.19 5.30
CA VAL A 104 -20.36 -8.60 4.45
C VAL A 104 -19.96 -8.41 3.01
N GLY A 105 -19.86 -9.51 2.26
CA GLY A 105 -19.46 -9.50 0.85
C GLY A 105 -20.01 -10.69 0.08
N GLU A 106 -19.57 -10.83 -1.16
CA GLU A 106 -20.04 -11.87 -2.09
C GLU A 106 -19.07 -13.04 -2.15
N ALA A 107 -17.76 -12.77 -2.02
CA ALA A 107 -16.73 -13.80 -2.12
C ALA A 107 -15.57 -13.54 -1.15
N VAL A 108 -14.84 -14.61 -0.84
CA VAL A 108 -13.58 -14.57 -0.11
C VAL A 108 -12.55 -15.48 -0.79
N GLY A 109 -11.31 -15.03 -0.88
CA GLY A 109 -10.22 -15.81 -1.42
C GLY A 109 -8.91 -15.57 -0.68
N TRP A 110 -7.96 -16.48 -0.84
CA TRP A 110 -6.62 -16.31 -0.29
C TRP A 110 -5.56 -16.89 -1.21
N HIS A 111 -4.36 -16.34 -1.10
CA HIS A 111 -3.18 -16.78 -1.82
C HIS A 111 -1.96 -16.68 -0.91
N GLU A 112 -1.20 -17.76 -0.83
CA GLU A 112 0.09 -17.80 -0.17
C GLU A 112 1.22 -17.85 -1.20
N ASP A 113 2.18 -16.93 -1.10
CA ASP A 113 3.34 -16.85 -1.99
C ASP A 113 4.62 -16.48 -1.22
N GLN A 114 5.78 -16.63 -1.86
CA GLN A 114 7.10 -16.29 -1.28
C GLN A 114 7.51 -14.84 -1.56
N ASP A 115 6.68 -14.06 -2.26
CA ASP A 115 7.08 -12.76 -2.78
C ASP A 115 6.69 -11.63 -1.83
N LEU A 116 7.58 -11.37 -0.88
CA LEU A 116 7.39 -10.39 0.18
C LEU A 116 7.39 -8.93 -0.33
N GLY A 117 7.84 -8.67 -1.57
CA GLY A 117 8.01 -7.33 -2.14
C GLY A 117 7.04 -6.96 -3.26
N GLN A 118 6.40 -7.93 -3.92
CA GLN A 118 5.47 -7.66 -5.01
C GLN A 118 4.09 -7.17 -4.52
N PRO A 119 3.29 -6.53 -5.39
CA PRO A 119 1.86 -6.31 -5.15
C PRO A 119 1.13 -7.60 -4.77
N SER A 120 -0.08 -7.46 -4.22
CA SER A 120 -0.92 -8.64 -3.94
C SER A 120 -1.23 -9.40 -5.22
N HIS A 121 -1.31 -10.73 -5.13
CA HIS A 121 -1.88 -11.55 -6.20
C HIS A 121 -3.28 -11.05 -6.61
N PHE A 122 -4.04 -10.53 -5.66
CA PHE A 122 -5.37 -10.00 -5.87
C PHE A 122 -5.39 -8.51 -6.20
N ALA A 123 -4.26 -7.81 -6.15
CA ALA A 123 -4.20 -6.38 -6.44
C ALA A 123 -4.34 -6.06 -7.94
N ASP A 124 -4.29 -7.05 -8.84
CA ASP A 124 -4.23 -6.81 -10.28
C ASP A 124 -5.34 -7.51 -11.10
N PRO A 125 -6.34 -6.77 -11.63
CA PRO A 125 -7.23 -7.28 -12.67
C PRO A 125 -6.63 -7.24 -14.09
N SER A 126 -5.38 -6.84 -14.28
CA SER A 126 -4.70 -6.76 -15.59
C SER A 126 -3.58 -7.82 -15.70
N PRO A 127 -3.29 -8.38 -16.90
CA PRO A 127 -1.97 -8.98 -17.12
C PRO A 127 -0.95 -7.88 -16.84
N THR A 128 0.03 -8.18 -15.98
CA THR A 128 0.87 -7.19 -15.31
C THR A 128 1.27 -6.08 -16.29
N PRO A 129 0.65 -4.90 -16.20
CA PRO A 129 0.85 -3.87 -17.20
C PRO A 129 2.29 -3.34 -17.04
N PRO A 130 2.94 -2.89 -18.13
CA PRO A 130 4.36 -2.54 -18.13
C PRO A 130 4.75 -1.49 -17.07
N TRP A 131 3.79 -0.74 -16.52
CA TRP A 131 4.03 0.17 -15.40
C TRP A 131 4.30 -0.51 -14.05
N ALA A 132 3.99 -1.80 -13.87
CA ALA A 132 4.41 -2.53 -12.67
C ALA A 132 5.95 -2.74 -12.61
N ARG A 133 6.65 -2.45 -13.71
CA ARG A 133 8.13 -2.39 -13.81
C ARG A 133 8.65 -1.05 -14.36
N THR A 134 7.79 -0.05 -14.48
CA THR A 134 8.14 1.24 -15.10
C THR A 134 7.32 2.32 -14.42
N GLU A 135 7.94 3.40 -13.96
CA GLU A 135 7.25 4.54 -13.35
C GLU A 135 5.92 4.84 -14.06
N LEU A 136 4.84 4.86 -13.26
CA LEU A 136 3.45 4.84 -13.70
C LEU A 136 3.13 5.92 -14.72
N GLN A 137 2.94 5.52 -15.99
CA GLN A 137 2.21 6.33 -16.96
C GLN A 137 0.71 6.09 -16.82
N GLY A 138 -0.02 7.12 -16.37
CA GLY A 138 -1.34 7.42 -16.92
C GLY A 138 -2.62 6.97 -16.18
N VAL A 139 -2.62 6.82 -14.86
CA VAL A 139 -3.88 6.88 -14.09
C VAL A 139 -4.23 8.35 -13.85
N HIS A 140 -4.81 9.01 -14.85
CA HIS A 140 -5.26 10.40 -14.73
C HIS A 140 -6.57 10.46 -13.93
N GLY A 141 -6.45 10.62 -12.61
CA GLY A 141 -7.57 10.84 -11.66
C GLY A 141 -8.29 12.19 -11.82
N GLY A 142 -8.72 12.54 -13.02
CA GLY A 142 -9.30 13.86 -13.32
C GLY A 142 -8.26 14.96 -13.62
N PHE A 143 -7.02 14.58 -13.91
CA PHE A 143 -5.96 15.50 -14.32
C PHE A 143 -5.95 15.66 -15.86
N ASP A 144 -6.84 16.50 -16.38
CA ASP A 144 -6.74 16.99 -17.78
C ASP A 144 -5.60 18.00 -17.95
N THR A 145 -4.92 18.37 -16.86
CA THR A 145 -3.73 19.20 -16.90
C THR A 145 -2.49 18.34 -17.18
N PRO A 146 -1.71 18.62 -18.23
CA PRO A 146 -0.52 17.85 -18.54
C PRO A 146 0.46 17.89 -17.36
N LEU A 147 0.80 16.69 -16.87
CA LEU A 147 1.91 16.47 -15.93
C LEU A 147 3.18 17.12 -16.47
N ALA A 148 3.99 17.72 -15.59
CA ALA A 148 5.29 18.24 -15.98
C ALA A 148 6.15 17.09 -16.53
N THR A 149 6.85 17.33 -17.64
CA THR A 149 7.72 16.30 -18.24
C THR A 149 8.94 16.05 -17.36
N VAL A 150 9.60 14.90 -17.53
CA VAL A 150 10.87 14.59 -16.85
C VAL A 150 11.92 15.67 -17.12
N GLU A 151 11.91 16.25 -18.32
CA GLU A 151 12.83 17.33 -18.71
C GLU A 151 12.52 18.63 -17.96
N GLU A 152 11.24 18.96 -17.78
CA GLU A 152 10.80 20.11 -16.97
C GLU A 152 11.12 19.92 -15.49
N LEU A 153 10.97 18.69 -14.97
CA LEU A 153 11.37 18.34 -13.61
C LEU A 153 12.87 18.46 -13.40
N LEU A 154 13.67 17.88 -14.30
CA LEU A 154 15.12 17.98 -14.25
C LEU A 154 15.58 19.44 -14.41
N HIS A 155 14.89 20.22 -15.22
CA HIS A 155 15.17 21.64 -15.36
C HIS A 155 14.86 22.40 -14.06
N ALA A 156 13.68 22.20 -13.47
CA ALA A 156 13.27 22.84 -12.22
C ALA A 156 14.21 22.50 -11.06
N VAL A 157 14.61 21.23 -10.93
CA VAL A 157 15.57 20.79 -9.90
C VAL A 157 16.96 21.42 -10.13
N ARG A 158 17.41 21.54 -11.38
CA ARG A 158 18.74 22.10 -11.70
C ARG A 158 18.80 23.63 -11.62
N THR A 159 17.70 24.31 -11.90
CA THR A 159 17.67 25.78 -12.04
C THR A 159 16.96 26.47 -10.87
N GLY A 160 16.17 25.73 -10.09
CA GLY A 160 15.28 26.29 -9.07
C GLY A 160 14.04 26.99 -9.64
N GLU A 161 13.86 27.00 -10.97
CA GLU A 161 12.73 27.67 -11.61
C GLU A 161 11.49 26.79 -11.58
N GLN A 162 10.38 27.32 -11.05
CA GLN A 162 9.10 26.60 -11.06
C GLN A 162 8.51 26.58 -12.47
N PRO A 163 8.00 25.43 -12.94
CA PRO A 163 7.47 25.36 -14.29
C PRO A 163 6.18 26.18 -14.40
N THR A 164 6.03 26.91 -15.50
CA THR A 164 4.94 27.88 -15.71
C THR A 164 3.68 27.19 -16.26
N GLY A 165 2.57 27.25 -15.50
CA GLY A 165 1.26 26.69 -15.92
C GLY A 165 0.26 26.58 -14.76
N ASP A 166 -1.03 26.61 -15.05
CA ASP A 166 -2.11 26.43 -14.06
C ASP A 166 -2.10 24.98 -13.54
N ARG A 167 -1.83 24.79 -12.25
CA ARG A 167 -1.56 23.49 -11.61
C ARG A 167 -2.25 23.35 -10.26
N THR A 168 -3.56 23.51 -10.25
CA THR A 168 -4.44 23.34 -9.06
C THR A 168 -4.39 21.95 -8.40
N GLY A 169 -3.72 20.96 -8.99
CA GLY A 169 -3.63 19.57 -8.50
C GLY A 169 -2.28 19.13 -7.90
N TYR A 170 -1.32 20.03 -7.72
CA TYR A 170 -0.03 19.70 -7.10
C TYR A 170 0.29 20.63 -5.94
N ARG A 171 0.99 20.10 -4.93
CA ARG A 171 1.71 20.90 -3.93
C ARG A 171 3.19 20.58 -4.05
N PHE A 172 4.01 21.62 -3.96
CA PHE A 172 5.44 21.40 -3.78
C PHE A 172 5.71 21.06 -2.33
N VAL A 173 6.51 20.03 -2.13
CA VAL A 173 7.23 19.82 -0.88
C VAL A 173 8.71 20.10 -1.12
N TYR A 174 9.41 20.49 -0.07
CA TYR A 174 10.82 20.85 -0.12
C TYR A 174 11.59 19.79 0.64
N VAL A 175 12.44 19.04 -0.07
CA VAL A 175 13.21 17.94 0.51
C VAL A 175 14.61 18.46 0.83
N LEU A 176 15.01 18.38 2.09
CA LEU A 176 16.36 18.70 2.52
C LEU A 176 17.23 17.45 2.41
N ILE A 177 18.29 17.54 1.62
CA ILE A 177 19.23 16.45 1.32
C ILE A 177 20.60 16.82 1.88
N ALA A 178 21.28 15.88 2.53
CA ALA A 178 22.65 16.02 2.99
C ALA A 178 23.60 15.09 2.23
N ARG A 179 24.83 15.55 2.00
CA ARG A 179 25.96 14.76 1.52
C ARG A 179 27.11 14.93 2.50
N PHE A 180 27.57 13.86 3.12
CA PHE A 180 28.67 13.89 4.07
C PHE A 180 29.99 13.56 3.35
N ASP A 181 31.05 14.30 3.66
CA ASP A 181 32.37 14.12 2.99
C ASP A 181 33.03 12.75 3.30
N HIS A 182 32.55 12.06 4.34
CA HIS A 182 33.15 10.81 4.85
C HIS A 182 32.40 9.53 4.50
N GLU A 183 31.16 9.63 4.02
CA GLU A 183 30.33 8.49 3.60
C GLU A 183 30.09 8.60 2.10
N SER A 184 30.43 7.55 1.33
CA SER A 184 30.25 7.24 -0.13
C SER A 184 29.79 8.29 -1.19
N GLY A 185 29.59 9.56 -0.88
CA GLY A 185 28.94 10.58 -1.71
C GLY A 185 27.42 10.43 -1.82
N ASP A 186 26.81 9.45 -1.15
CA ASP A 186 25.40 9.14 -1.32
C ASP A 186 24.53 10.21 -0.65
N PRO A 187 23.51 10.74 -1.36
CA PRO A 187 22.60 11.74 -0.79
C PRO A 187 21.66 11.10 0.24
N HIS A 188 21.58 11.70 1.43
CA HIS A 188 20.67 11.29 2.49
C HIS A 188 19.52 12.29 2.63
N GLY A 189 18.28 11.81 2.54
CA GLY A 189 17.09 12.61 2.83
C GLY A 189 16.99 12.90 4.33
N ILE A 190 17.09 14.17 4.71
CA ILE A 190 17.06 14.61 6.11
C ILE A 190 15.64 14.97 6.56
N GLY A 191 14.82 15.51 5.67
CA GLY A 191 13.44 15.90 5.98
C GLY A 191 12.68 16.43 4.77
N VAL A 192 11.36 16.47 4.91
CA VAL A 192 10.42 16.99 3.90
C VAL A 192 9.59 18.11 4.54
N PHE A 193 9.50 19.25 3.88
CA PHE A 193 8.85 20.47 4.38
C PHE A 193 7.76 20.95 3.43
N LEU A 194 6.74 21.61 3.95
CA LEU A 194 5.64 22.14 3.13
C LEU A 194 5.99 23.51 2.54
N THR A 195 6.94 24.23 3.13
CA THR A 195 7.42 25.52 2.65
C THR A 195 8.94 25.55 2.49
N HIS A 196 9.41 26.35 1.53
CA HIS A 196 10.85 26.55 1.32
C HIS A 196 11.51 27.20 2.55
N GLU A 197 10.78 28.09 3.23
CA GLU A 197 11.29 28.81 4.41
C GLU A 197 11.57 27.86 5.58
N GLU A 198 10.70 26.88 5.83
CA GLU A 198 10.92 25.83 6.84
C GLU A 198 12.15 24.98 6.49
N ALA A 199 12.30 24.60 5.22
CA ALA A 199 13.46 23.85 4.76
C ALA A 199 14.76 24.64 4.94
N GLU A 200 14.76 25.95 4.63
CA GLU A 200 15.91 26.84 4.82
C GLU A 200 16.24 27.12 6.29
N GLN A 201 15.22 27.25 7.13
CA GLN A 201 15.43 27.33 8.58
C GLN A 201 16.13 26.06 9.07
N ARG A 202 15.64 24.89 8.66
CA ARG A 202 16.23 23.62 9.06
C ARG A 202 17.65 23.45 8.52
N ARG A 203 17.91 23.84 7.27
CA ARG A 203 19.25 23.82 6.66
C ARG A 203 20.23 24.66 7.46
N ARG A 204 19.87 25.90 7.86
CA ARG A 204 20.72 26.77 8.67
C ARG A 204 21.05 26.19 10.05
N GLU A 205 20.09 25.52 10.68
CA GLU A 205 20.34 24.81 11.95
C GLU A 205 21.35 23.68 11.79
N LEU A 206 21.29 22.95 10.67
CA LEU A 206 22.14 21.80 10.41
C LEU A 206 23.53 22.18 9.90
N ASP A 207 23.65 23.20 9.05
CA ASP A 207 24.93 23.80 8.62
C ASP A 207 25.79 24.20 9.84
N GLY A 208 25.15 24.72 10.89
CA GLY A 208 25.84 25.10 12.13
C GLY A 208 26.34 23.90 12.94
N ARG A 209 25.76 22.72 12.74
CA ARG A 209 26.01 21.51 13.53
C ARG A 209 26.91 20.50 12.82
N PHE A 210 26.80 20.39 11.50
CA PHE A 210 27.52 19.41 10.67
C PHE A 210 28.33 20.17 9.62
N ARG A 211 29.61 20.42 9.92
CA ARG A 211 30.51 21.21 9.05
C ARG A 211 31.13 20.40 7.91
N ASP A 212 31.02 19.08 8.00
CA ASP A 212 31.47 18.05 7.06
C ASP A 212 30.35 17.57 6.13
N ALA A 213 29.24 18.31 6.09
CA ALA A 213 28.07 18.00 5.29
C ALA A 213 27.70 19.16 4.37
N ALA A 214 27.43 18.85 3.11
CA ALA A 214 26.82 19.76 2.15
C ALA A 214 25.32 19.51 2.09
N PHE A 215 24.51 20.57 2.24
CA PHE A 215 23.06 20.48 2.23
C PHE A 215 22.45 21.15 1.00
N THR A 216 21.47 20.50 0.38
CA THR A 216 20.66 21.05 -0.72
C THR A 216 19.18 20.92 -0.41
N ILE A 217 18.37 21.85 -0.95
CA ILE A 217 16.91 21.81 -0.85
C ILE A 217 16.36 21.65 -2.25
N ASP A 218 15.64 20.56 -2.47
CA ASP A 218 15.02 20.26 -3.75
C ASP A 218 13.51 20.42 -3.64
N ALA A 219 12.91 21.23 -4.52
CA ALA A 219 11.47 21.35 -4.62
C ALA A 219 10.91 20.18 -5.44
N VAL A 220 10.12 19.32 -4.79
CA VAL A 220 9.55 18.12 -5.39
C VAL A 220 8.03 18.31 -5.48
N PRO A 221 7.45 18.25 -6.69
CA PRO A 221 6.01 18.30 -6.83
C PRO A 221 5.41 16.98 -6.34
N VAL A 222 4.40 17.08 -5.47
CA VAL A 222 3.60 15.96 -4.99
C VAL A 222 2.17 16.19 -5.48
N GLY A 223 1.62 15.19 -6.17
CA GLY A 223 0.22 15.19 -6.56
C GLY A 223 -0.68 15.13 -5.33
N ILE A 224 -1.80 15.88 -5.36
CA ILE A 224 -2.83 15.84 -4.32
C ILE A 224 -4.07 15.12 -4.87
#